data_AF-A0A2T2V9T2-F1
#
_entry.id   AF-A0A2T2V9T2-F1
#
_cell.length_a   1.000
_cell.length_b   1.000
_cell.length_c   1.000
_cell.angle_alpha   90.00
_cell.angle_beta   90.00
_cell.angle_gamma   90.00
#
_symmetry.space_group_name_H-M   'P 1'
#
loop_
_entity.id
_entity.type
_entity.pdbx_description
1 polymer ?
#
loop_
_entity_poly.entity_id
_entity_poly.type
_entity_poly.pdbx_seq_one_letter_code
_entity_poly.pdbx_strand_id
1 'polypeptide(L)'
;NSNFYEVSHFETPLWYYLLKEAEEQENGQRLGRIASYIFIETLQSVLARDTSSYLMLYPTWQPYFSTTNTSFTMKDLVIFTEIEQKRKSA
;
A
#
# COMPACT_ATOMS: atom_id res chain seq x y z
N ASN A 1 -2.10 -49.48 22.47
CA ASN A 1 -3.20 -49.01 21.60
C ASN A 1 -3.22 -47.50 21.58
N SER A 2 -3.10 -46.96 20.35
CA SER A 2 -3.63 -45.67 19.87
C SER A 2 -3.45 -44.45 20.76
N ASN A 3 -2.53 -43.55 20.39
CA ASN A 3 -2.73 -42.08 20.43
C ASN A 3 -1.61 -41.37 19.64
N PHE A 4 -1.29 -41.86 18.43
CA PHE A 4 -0.25 -41.29 17.55
C PHE A 4 -0.82 -40.30 16.50
N TYR A 5 -2.07 -39.85 16.62
CA TYR A 5 -2.73 -39.02 15.59
C TYR A 5 -3.60 -37.89 16.16
N GLU A 6 -3.08 -37.10 17.09
CA GLU A 6 -3.62 -35.74 17.27
C GLU A 6 -2.80 -34.81 16.37
N VAL A 7 -3.08 -34.87 15.07
CA VAL A 7 -2.49 -33.93 14.11
C VAL A 7 -3.18 -32.59 14.32
N SER A 8 -2.60 -31.78 15.21
CA SER A 8 -2.80 -30.33 15.21
C SER A 8 -2.50 -29.83 13.79
N HIS A 9 -3.54 -29.40 13.07
CA HIS A 9 -3.39 -28.77 11.76
C HIS A 9 -2.71 -27.43 12.00
N PHE A 10 -1.37 -27.41 12.06
CA PHE A 10 -0.60 -26.18 12.03
C PHE A 10 -0.76 -25.60 10.63
N GLU A 11 -1.87 -24.89 10.41
CA GLU A 11 -2.05 -24.09 9.20
C GLU A 11 -0.90 -23.07 9.17
N THR A 12 -0.10 -23.14 8.12
CA THR A 12 0.97 -22.19 7.88
C THR A 12 0.37 -20.78 7.89
N PRO A 13 0.88 -19.86 8.71
CA PRO A 13 0.25 -18.56 8.87
C PRO A 13 0.31 -17.77 7.56
N LEU A 14 -0.73 -16.98 7.31
CA LEU A 14 -0.90 -16.22 6.06
C LEU A 14 0.36 -15.42 5.69
N TRP A 15 0.98 -14.74 6.65
CA TRP A 15 2.18 -13.93 6.38
C TRP A 15 3.32 -14.74 5.76
N TYR A 16 3.46 -16.02 6.14
CA TYR A 16 4.51 -16.87 5.61
C TYR A 16 4.24 -17.22 4.15
N TYR A 17 2.98 -17.52 3.79
CA TYR A 17 2.60 -17.70 2.40
C TYR A 17 2.83 -16.44 1.56
N LEU A 18 2.51 -15.26 2.08
CA LEU A 18 2.73 -14.00 1.35
C LEU A 18 4.23 -13.70 1.15
N LEU A 19 5.06 -13.98 2.14
CA LEU A 19 6.52 -13.86 1.99
C LEU A 19 7.06 -14.87 0.98
N LYS A 20 6.55 -16.12 1.01
CA LYS A 20 6.97 -17.11 0.03
C LYS A 20 6.52 -16.74 -1.38
N GLU A 21 5.31 -16.22 -1.53
CA GLU A 21 4.80 -15.68 -2.79
C GLU A 21 5.70 -14.56 -3.34
N ALA A 22 6.08 -13.61 -2.48
CA ALA A 22 6.98 -12.52 -2.84
C ALA A 22 8.36 -13.02 -3.29
N GLU A 23 8.92 -14.02 -2.61
CA GLU A 23 10.17 -14.66 -2.99
C GLU A 23 10.10 -15.26 -4.40
N GLU A 24 9.04 -16.04 -4.69
CA GLU A 24 8.89 -16.74 -5.97
C GLU A 24 8.53 -15.83 -7.15
N GLN A 25 7.70 -14.80 -6.92
CA GLN A 25 7.19 -13.95 -8.01
C GLN A 25 8.03 -12.70 -8.24
N GLU A 26 8.60 -12.12 -7.17
CA GLU A 26 9.20 -10.79 -7.19
C GLU A 26 10.63 -10.79 -6.61
N ASN A 27 11.25 -11.97 -6.51
CA ASN A 27 12.58 -12.16 -5.88
C ASN A 27 12.66 -11.59 -4.46
N GLY A 28 11.53 -11.55 -3.74
CA GLY A 28 11.42 -10.98 -2.40
C GLY A 28 11.54 -9.45 -2.33
N GLN A 29 11.59 -8.75 -3.47
CA GLN A 29 11.76 -7.30 -3.51
C GLN A 29 10.43 -6.53 -3.44
N ARG A 30 9.33 -7.19 -3.80
CA ARG A 30 7.97 -6.62 -3.81
C ARG A 30 6.96 -7.65 -3.37
N LEU A 31 5.77 -7.19 -3.01
CA LEU A 31 4.64 -8.07 -2.74
C LEU A 31 4.27 -8.84 -4.02
N GLY A 32 4.03 -10.14 -3.88
CA GLY A 32 3.44 -10.96 -4.94
C GLY A 32 2.00 -10.53 -5.25
N ARG A 33 1.38 -11.19 -6.22
CA ARG A 33 0.05 -10.84 -6.72
C ARG A 33 -1.03 -10.86 -5.64
N ILE A 34 -1.09 -11.92 -4.83
CA ILE A 34 -2.10 -12.09 -3.77
C ILE A 34 -1.84 -11.09 -2.65
N ALA A 35 -0.59 -10.99 -2.20
CA ALA A 35 -0.21 -10.01 -1.18
C ALA A 35 -0.57 -8.57 -1.60
N SER A 36 -0.30 -8.20 -2.86
CA SER A 36 -0.64 -6.91 -3.44
C SER A 36 -2.15 -6.67 -3.50
N TYR A 37 -2.93 -7.70 -3.84
CA TYR A 37 -4.38 -7.61 -3.92
C TYR A 37 -5.00 -7.35 -2.55
N ILE A 38 -4.63 -8.15 -1.54
CA ILE A 38 -5.10 -7.96 -0.15
C ILE A 38 -4.73 -6.55 0.34
N PHE A 39 -3.51 -6.11 0.04
CA PHE A 39 -3.02 -4.80 0.46
C PHE A 39 -3.80 -3.65 -0.19
N ILE A 40 -4.03 -3.69 -1.50
CA ILE A 40 -4.78 -2.66 -2.22
C ILE A 40 -6.24 -2.61 -1.77
N GLU A 41 -6.92 -3.74 -1.64
CA GLU A 41 -8.31 -3.79 -1.17
C GLU A 41 -8.44 -3.20 0.25
N THR A 42 -7.46 -3.48 1.12
CA THR A 42 -7.42 -2.91 2.47
C THR A 42 -7.25 -1.39 2.42
N LEU A 43 -6.26 -0.89 1.65
CA LEU A 43 -6.02 0.55 1.52
C LEU A 43 -7.23 1.27 0.91
N GLN A 44 -7.79 0.74 -0.16
CA GLN A 44 -8.97 1.30 -0.81
C GLN A 44 -10.16 1.32 0.15
N SER A 45 -10.38 0.23 0.90
CA SER A 45 -11.45 0.16 1.90
C SER A 45 -11.27 1.18 3.01
N VAL A 46 -10.05 1.40 3.50
CA VAL A 46 -9.77 2.43 4.52
C VAL A 46 -10.07 3.82 3.96
N LEU A 47 -9.53 4.15 2.78
CA LEU A 47 -9.73 5.46 2.15
C LEU A 47 -11.21 5.75 1.85
N ALA A 48 -11.96 4.76 1.40
CA ALA A 48 -13.37 4.91 1.06
C ALA A 48 -14.29 5.00 2.30
N ARG A 49 -13.90 4.39 3.43
CA ARG A 49 -14.72 4.33 4.64
C ARG A 49 -14.36 5.40 5.67
N ASP A 50 -13.17 5.99 5.59
CA ASP A 50 -12.79 7.12 6.42
C ASP A 50 -13.48 8.40 5.94
N THR A 51 -14.43 8.90 6.74
CA THR A 51 -15.18 10.14 6.45
C THR A 51 -14.30 11.39 6.46
N SER A 52 -13.14 11.32 7.09
CA SER A 52 -12.13 12.38 7.10
C SER A 52 -11.08 12.23 6.01
N SER A 53 -11.17 11.16 5.20
CA SER A 53 -10.22 10.95 4.11
C SER A 53 -10.35 12.06 3.08
N TYR A 54 -9.21 12.49 2.55
CA TYR A 54 -9.18 13.58 1.58
C TYR A 54 -9.96 13.25 0.30
N LEU A 55 -10.00 11.97 -0.09
CA LEU A 55 -10.79 11.50 -1.24
C LEU A 55 -12.29 11.52 -0.97
N MET A 56 -12.72 11.25 0.28
CA MET A 56 -14.13 11.34 0.66
C MET A 56 -14.59 12.81 0.77
N LEU A 57 -13.73 13.68 1.30
CA LEU A 57 -14.01 15.12 1.41
C LEU A 57 -13.97 15.85 0.06
N TYR A 58 -13.12 15.41 -0.88
CA TYR A 58 -12.96 16.00 -2.20
C TYR A 58 -13.04 14.94 -3.32
N PRO A 59 -14.23 14.40 -3.66
CA PRO A 59 -14.39 13.26 -4.56
C PRO A 59 -13.93 13.50 -6.00
N THR A 60 -13.94 14.76 -6.46
CA THR A 60 -13.51 15.15 -7.81
C THR A 60 -12.05 15.59 -7.84
N TRP A 61 -11.33 15.49 -6.72
CA TRP A 61 -9.94 15.91 -6.66
C TRP A 61 -9.07 15.09 -7.61
N GLN A 62 -8.15 15.79 -8.26
CA GLN A 62 -7.08 15.21 -9.07
C GLN A 62 -5.76 15.86 -8.65
N PRO A 63 -4.63 15.12 -8.67
CA PRO A 63 -3.32 15.71 -8.42
C PRO A 63 -3.04 16.81 -9.45
N TYR A 64 -2.95 18.06 -9.00
CA TYR A 64 -2.73 19.23 -9.88
C TYR A 64 -1.28 19.70 -9.91
N PHE A 65 -0.43 19.17 -9.02
CA PHE A 65 0.96 19.60 -8.88
C PHE A 65 1.91 18.66 -9.64
N SER A 66 1.90 18.71 -10.98
CA SER A 66 2.81 17.90 -11.80
C SER A 66 3.87 18.79 -12.47
N THR A 67 5.14 18.45 -12.33
CA THR A 67 6.23 19.11 -13.09
C THR A 67 6.24 18.66 -14.55
N THR A 68 5.62 17.52 -14.88
CA THR A 68 5.68 16.89 -16.21
C THR A 68 4.39 17.03 -17.02
N ASN A 69 3.37 17.71 -16.47
CA ASN A 69 2.02 17.91 -17.04
C ASN A 69 1.26 16.62 -17.43
N THR A 70 1.84 15.45 -17.19
CA THR A 70 1.31 14.15 -17.64
C THR A 70 1.08 13.19 -16.48
N SER A 71 1.90 13.27 -15.44
CA SER A 71 1.72 12.47 -14.24
C SER A 71 2.28 13.16 -13.00
N PHE A 72 1.63 12.92 -11.87
CA PHE A 72 2.13 13.28 -10.56
C PHE A 72 3.07 12.19 -10.05
N THR A 73 4.25 12.57 -9.58
CA THR A 73 5.30 11.66 -9.11
C THR A 73 5.80 12.04 -7.72
N MET A 74 6.51 11.14 -7.04
CA MET A 74 7.14 11.45 -5.75
C MET A 74 8.12 12.64 -5.83
N LYS A 75 8.74 12.87 -6.99
CA LYS A 75 9.60 14.04 -7.23
C LYS A 75 8.81 15.34 -7.03
N ASP A 76 7.56 15.38 -7.50
CA ASP A 76 6.70 16.56 -7.39
C ASP A 76 6.36 16.87 -5.93
N LEU A 77 6.19 15.85 -5.07
CA LEU A 77 6.02 16.04 -3.63
C LEU A 77 7.26 16.67 -2.98
N VAL A 78 8.46 16.21 -3.32
CA VAL A 78 9.70 16.78 -2.78
C VAL A 78 9.82 18.25 -3.17
N ILE A 79 9.59 18.58 -4.45
CA ILE A 79 9.61 19.95 -4.94
C ILE A 79 8.58 20.82 -4.21
N PHE A 80 7.35 20.31 -4.03
CA PHE A 80 6.31 21.01 -3.28
C PHE A 80 6.78 21.35 -1.87
N THR A 81 7.40 20.40 -1.16
CA THR A 81 7.91 20.65 0.20
C THR A 81 9.00 21.72 0.23
N GLU A 82 9.92 21.72 -0.73
CA GLU A 82 10.98 22.74 -0.82
C GLU A 82 10.42 24.14 -1.04
N ILE A 83 9.39 24.27 -1.89
CA ILE A 83 8.72 25.55 -2.17
C ILE A 83 8.02 26.06 -0.91
N GLU A 84 7.28 25.20 -0.22
CA GLU A 84 6.56 25.58 1.00
C GLU A 84 7.50 25.99 2.14
N GLN A 85 8.67 25.34 2.26
CA GLN A 85 9.70 25.77 3.22
C GLN A 85 10.24 27.15 2.89
N LYS A 86 10.57 27.42 1.61
CA LYS A 86 11.02 28.74 1.17
C LYS A 86 9.97 29.83 1.42
N ARG A 87 8.69 29.52 1.20
CA ARG A 87 7.57 30.44 1.44
C ARG A 87 7.42 30.82 2.92
N LYS A 88 7.72 29.89 3.83
CA LYS A 88 7.67 30.16 5.29
C LYS A 88 8.87 30.95 5.81
N SER A 89 9.99 30.92 5.09
CA SER A 89 11.23 31.62 5.46
C SER A 89 11.37 33.03 4.90
N ALA A 90 10.43 33.45 4.03
CA ALA A 90 10.34 34.77 3.43
C ALA A 90 9.24 35.60 4.12
#